data_AF-A0A4Y2KQK3-F1
#
_entry.id   AF-A0A4Y2KQK3-F1
#
_cell.length_a   1.000
_cell.length_b   1.000
_cell.length_c   1.000
_cell.angle_alpha   90.00
_cell.angle_beta   90.00
_cell.angle_gamma   90.00
#
_symmetry.space_group_name_H-M   'P 1'
#
loop_
_entity.id
_entity.type
_entity.pdbx_description
1 polymer ?
#
loop_
_entity_poly.entity_id
_entity_poly.type
_entity_poly.pdbx_seq_one_letter_code
_entity_poly.pdbx_strand_id
1 'polypeptide(L)'
;MGFRRGIRKLTIQQQEPIVNRRAQGRTLLELGGQFNISESGISKFLKSWVDQRGVPKCPKSGRPCSTSHLFDRNVLRRSRVNPHLTAVDIAREFCYPQNPLFVLSSVGFRQLD
;
A
#
# COMPACT_ATOMS: atom_id res chain seq x y z
N MET A 1 -3.37 -19.78 -27.76
CA MET A 1 -2.28 -19.68 -26.77
C MET A 1 -2.79 -18.93 -25.55
N GLY A 2 -2.93 -19.59 -24.40
CA GLY A 2 -3.44 -18.96 -23.16
C GLY A 2 -2.31 -18.38 -22.33
N PHE A 3 -2.12 -17.07 -22.39
CA PHE A 3 -1.13 -16.37 -21.56
C PHE A 3 -1.61 -16.34 -20.09
N ARG A 4 -0.82 -16.89 -19.18
CA ARG A 4 -1.23 -17.07 -17.77
C ARG A 4 -0.71 -15.98 -16.81
N ARG A 5 0.24 -15.15 -17.24
CA ARG A 5 0.96 -14.22 -16.36
C ARG A 5 0.56 -12.76 -16.58
N GLY A 6 0.04 -12.13 -15.53
CA GLY A 6 -0.23 -10.69 -15.50
C GLY A 6 1.04 -9.86 -15.29
N ILE A 7 1.05 -8.64 -15.83
CA ILE A 7 2.17 -7.68 -15.80
C ILE A 7 2.73 -7.44 -14.39
N ARG A 8 1.87 -7.47 -13.37
CA ARG A 8 2.24 -7.19 -11.97
C ARG A 8 3.23 -8.20 -11.38
N LYS A 9 3.49 -9.32 -12.06
CA LYS A 9 4.41 -10.40 -11.63
C LYS A 9 5.75 -10.40 -12.39
N LEU A 10 6.05 -9.35 -13.17
CA LEU A 10 7.36 -9.21 -13.84
C LEU A 10 8.42 -8.80 -12.82
N THR A 11 9.41 -9.66 -12.61
CA THR A 11 10.60 -9.33 -11.80
C THR A 11 11.53 -8.40 -12.58
N ILE A 12 12.38 -7.64 -11.89
CA ILE A 12 13.36 -6.72 -12.50
C ILE A 12 14.21 -7.44 -13.56
N GLN A 13 14.66 -8.67 -13.26
CA GLN A 13 15.42 -9.51 -14.19
C GLN A 13 14.67 -9.91 -15.47
N GLN A 14 13.33 -9.87 -15.48
CA GLN A 14 12.53 -10.09 -16.68
C GLN A 14 12.23 -8.80 -17.44
N GLN A 15 12.29 -7.64 -16.77
CA GLN A 15 11.98 -6.35 -17.38
C GLN A 15 13.09 -5.90 -18.34
N GLU A 16 14.35 -5.97 -17.93
CA GLU A 16 15.48 -5.55 -18.75
C GLU A 16 15.58 -6.34 -20.08
N PRO A 17 15.47 -7.69 -20.11
CA PRO A 17 15.48 -8.43 -21.36
C PRO A 17 14.33 -8.08 -22.30
N ILE A 18 13.15 -7.77 -21.77
CA ILE A 18 11.99 -7.37 -22.58
C ILE A 18 12.27 -6.02 -23.26
N VAL A 19 12.82 -5.06 -22.50
CA VAL A 19 13.15 -3.72 -23.01
C VAL A 19 14.27 -3.80 -24.04
N ASN A 20 15.34 -4.55 -23.75
CA ASN A 20 16.47 -4.74 -24.66
C ASN A 20 16.06 -5.41 -25.96
N ARG A 21 15.26 -6.49 -25.89
CA ARG A 21 14.75 -7.16 -27.09
C ARG A 21 13.79 -6.29 -27.87
N ARG A 22 13.01 -5.43 -27.20
CA ARG A 22 12.17 -4.44 -27.87
C ARG A 22 13.00 -3.39 -28.61
N ALA A 23 14.10 -2.93 -28.03
CA ALA A 23 15.04 -2.02 -28.69
C ALA A 23 15.73 -2.68 -29.90
N GLN A 24 15.94 -4.01 -29.87
CA GLN A 24 16.42 -4.81 -31.01
C GLN A 24 15.36 -5.04 -32.10
N GLY A 25 14.16 -4.45 -31.99
CA GLY A 25 13.12 -4.54 -33.01
C GLY A 25 12.20 -5.77 -32.91
N ARG A 26 12.28 -6.55 -31.83
CA ARG A 26 11.40 -7.73 -31.65
C ARG A 26 9.93 -7.34 -31.55
N THR A 27 9.08 -8.17 -32.15
CA THR A 27 7.62 -7.97 -32.13
C THR A 27 7.03 -8.29 -30.76
N LEU A 28 5.88 -7.68 -30.44
CA LEU A 28 5.20 -7.92 -29.16
C LEU A 28 4.72 -9.38 -29.03
N LEU A 29 4.36 -10.00 -30.15
CA LEU A 29 3.95 -11.40 -30.22
C LEU A 29 5.11 -12.35 -29.87
N GLU A 30 6.30 -12.12 -30.43
CA GLU A 30 7.51 -12.90 -30.12
C GLU A 30 7.88 -12.79 -28.64
N LEU A 31 7.83 -11.57 -28.10
CA LEU A 31 8.06 -11.33 -26.68
C LEU A 31 6.99 -12.02 -25.81
N GLY A 32 5.73 -11.99 -26.25
CA GLY A 32 4.61 -12.62 -25.53
C GLY A 32 4.80 -14.13 -25.39
N GLY A 33 5.21 -14.79 -26.47
CA GLY A 33 5.52 -16.22 -26.47
C GLY A 33 6.68 -16.57 -25.54
N GLN A 34 7.76 -15.80 -25.58
CA GLN A 34 8.98 -16.06 -24.79
C GLN A 34 8.77 -15.87 -23.28
N PHE A 35 8.05 -14.82 -22.89
CA PHE A 35 7.86 -14.47 -21.48
C PHE A 35 6.53 -15.01 -20.90
N ASN A 36 5.69 -15.66 -21.72
CA ASN A 36 4.35 -16.14 -21.37
C ASN A 36 3.44 -15.02 -20.84
N ILE A 37 3.47 -13.87 -21.52
CA ILE A 37 2.70 -12.67 -21.20
C ILE A 37 1.83 -12.32 -22.40
N SER A 38 0.62 -11.85 -22.16
CA SER A 38 -0.22 -11.38 -23.26
C SER A 38 0.42 -10.18 -23.97
N GLU A 39 0.14 -10.04 -25.26
CA GLU A 39 0.60 -8.88 -26.04
C GLU A 39 0.15 -7.55 -25.43
N SER A 40 -1.11 -7.51 -24.98
CA SER A 40 -1.66 -6.38 -24.22
C SER A 40 -0.92 -6.13 -22.90
N GLY A 41 -0.37 -7.18 -22.30
CA GLY A 41 0.48 -7.14 -21.12
C GLY A 41 1.78 -6.40 -21.40
N ILE A 42 2.47 -6.80 -22.46
CA ILE A 42 3.75 -6.22 -22.88
C ILE A 42 3.55 -4.76 -23.32
N SER A 43 2.49 -4.45 -24.07
CA SER A 43 2.18 -3.08 -24.47
C SER A 43 1.98 -2.14 -23.26
N LYS A 44 1.19 -2.57 -22.27
CA LYS A 44 1.00 -1.82 -21.02
C LYS A 44 2.29 -1.69 -20.21
N PHE A 45 3.11 -2.75 -20.18
CA PHE A 45 4.42 -2.72 -19.53
C PHE A 45 5.35 -1.70 -20.18
N LEU A 46 5.49 -1.71 -21.51
CA LEU A 46 6.35 -0.78 -22.23
C LEU A 46 5.91 0.69 -22.06
N LYS A 47 4.59 0.97 -22.09
CA LYS A 47 4.07 2.30 -21.76
C LYS A 47 4.46 2.73 -20.35
N SER A 48 4.23 1.84 -19.37
CA SER A 48 4.58 2.11 -17.97
C SER A 48 6.09 2.29 -17.77
N TRP A 49 6.92 1.58 -18.54
CA TRP A 49 8.37 1.69 -18.52
C TRP A 49 8.84 3.06 -18.98
N VAL A 50 8.24 3.60 -20.06
CA VAL A 50 8.50 4.97 -20.53
C VAL A 50 8.07 6.00 -19.50
N ASP A 51 6.86 5.88 -18.94
CA ASP A 51 6.34 6.80 -17.93
C ASP A 51 7.21 6.84 -16.67
N GLN A 52 7.76 5.69 -16.27
CA GLN A 52 8.60 5.54 -15.08
C GLN A 52 10.10 5.74 -15.36
N ARG A 53 10.48 6.07 -16.61
CA ARG A 53 11.88 6.17 -17.06
C ARG A 53 12.73 4.94 -16.69
N GLY A 54 12.13 3.76 -16.75
CA GLY A 54 12.78 2.49 -16.44
C GLY A 54 12.95 2.17 -14.95
N VAL A 55 12.39 2.96 -14.04
CA VAL A 55 12.42 2.66 -12.61
C VAL A 55 11.30 1.69 -12.24
N PRO A 56 11.61 0.52 -11.63
CA PRO A 56 10.57 -0.38 -11.15
C PRO A 56 9.69 0.31 -10.10
N LYS A 57 8.38 0.23 -10.27
CA LYS A 57 7.43 0.81 -9.30
C LYS A 57 7.55 0.13 -7.95
N CYS A 58 8.02 0.86 -6.95
CA CYS A 58 7.94 0.43 -5.55
C CYS A 58 6.47 0.29 -5.12
N PRO A 59 6.16 -0.68 -4.23
CA PRO A 59 4.88 -0.69 -3.54
C PRO A 59 4.64 0.68 -2.88
N LYS A 60 3.47 1.27 -3.10
CA LYS A 60 3.11 2.51 -2.42
C LYS A 60 2.99 2.22 -0.93
N SER A 61 3.55 3.08 -0.07
CA SER A 61 3.49 2.99 1.41
C SER A 61 2.09 3.18 2.01
N GLY A 62 1.03 3.15 1.18
CA GLY A 62 -0.33 3.45 1.58
C GLY A 62 -0.57 4.95 1.75
N ARG A 63 -1.74 5.30 2.31
CA ARG A 63 -2.04 6.67 2.73
C ARG A 63 -1.38 6.91 4.09
N PRO A 64 -0.68 8.04 4.31
CA PRO A 64 -0.16 8.35 5.63
C PRO A 64 -1.31 8.40 6.64
N CYS A 65 -1.12 7.72 7.77
CA CYS A 65 -2.10 7.67 8.85
C CYS A 65 -1.54 8.48 10.01
N SER A 66 -2.16 9.62 10.32
CA SER A 66 -1.73 10.48 11.43
C SER A 66 -2.19 9.95 12.79
N THR A 67 -3.25 9.14 12.79
CA THR A 67 -3.86 8.54 13.98
C THR A 67 -3.65 7.04 13.97
N SER A 68 -3.67 6.42 15.16
CA SER A 68 -3.66 4.97 15.27
C SER A 68 -5.10 4.43 15.16
N HIS A 69 -5.25 3.18 14.71
CA HIS A 69 -6.55 2.52 14.67
C HIS A 69 -7.27 2.52 16.03
N LEU A 70 -6.53 2.42 17.14
CA LEU A 70 -7.08 2.50 18.49
C LEU A 70 -7.60 3.91 18.81
N PHE A 71 -6.87 4.94 18.41
CA PHE A 71 -7.28 6.33 18.57
C PHE A 71 -8.59 6.58 17.82
N ASP A 72 -8.67 6.20 16.54
CA ASP A 72 -9.87 6.38 15.72
C ASP A 72 -11.08 5.63 16.30
N ARG A 73 -10.88 4.39 16.78
CA ARG A 73 -11.92 3.62 17.44
C ARG A 73 -12.45 4.32 18.69
N ASN A 74 -11.57 4.93 19.48
CA ASN A 74 -11.94 5.63 20.70
C ASN A 74 -12.67 6.95 20.40
N VAL A 75 -12.23 7.71 19.39
CA VAL A 75 -12.94 8.90 18.90
C VAL A 75 -14.37 8.54 18.47
N LEU A 76 -14.52 7.49 17.67
CA LEU A 76 -15.84 7.00 17.24
C LEU A 76 -16.70 6.54 18.41
N ARG A 77 -16.11 5.82 19.39
CA ARG A 77 -16.84 5.37 20.58
C ARG A 77 -17.35 6.56 21.38
N ARG A 78 -16.51 7.57 21.63
CA ARG A 78 -16.89 8.76 22.40
C ARG A 78 -17.97 9.58 21.71
N SER A 79 -17.82 9.81 20.40
CA SER A 79 -18.82 10.52 19.60
C SER A 79 -20.19 9.82 19.60
N ARG A 80 -20.20 8.47 19.63
CA ARG A 80 -21.45 7.70 19.72
C ARG A 80 -22.09 7.74 21.11
N VAL A 81 -21.29 7.72 22.17
CA VAL A 81 -21.78 7.74 23.56
C VAL A 81 -22.40 9.09 23.89
N ASN A 82 -21.81 10.19 23.41
CA ASN A 82 -22.38 11.51 23.56
C ASN A 82 -22.16 12.34 22.27
N PRO A 83 -23.23 12.56 21.48
CA PRO A 83 -23.13 13.27 20.20
C PRO A 83 -22.90 14.78 20.37
N HIS A 84 -23.05 15.33 21.58
CA HIS A 84 -22.80 16.75 21.86
C HIS A 84 -21.34 17.06 22.20
N LEU A 85 -20.47 16.05 22.29
CA LEU A 85 -19.04 16.26 22.54
C LEU A 85 -18.37 16.89 21.33
N THR A 86 -17.61 17.97 21.57
CA THR A 86 -16.82 18.60 20.53
C THR A 86 -15.52 17.83 20.28
N ALA A 87 -14.91 18.03 19.10
CA ALA A 87 -13.62 17.44 18.79
C ALA A 87 -12.53 17.84 19.81
N VAL A 88 -12.62 19.05 20.38
CA VAL A 88 -11.70 19.55 21.41
C VAL A 88 -11.83 18.76 22.71
N ASP A 89 -13.06 18.46 23.12
CA ASP A 89 -13.31 17.71 24.36
C ASP A 89 -12.79 16.27 24.25
N ILE A 90 -12.99 15.64 23.08
CA ILE A 90 -12.45 14.31 22.78
C ILE A 90 -10.92 14.35 22.74
N ALA A 91 -10.33 15.36 22.08
CA ALA A 91 -8.88 15.50 22.01
C ALA A 91 -8.24 15.75 23.39
N ARG A 92 -8.88 16.53 24.28
CA ARG A 92 -8.39 16.75 25.65
C ARG A 92 -8.26 15.44 26.42
N GLU A 93 -9.22 14.54 26.29
CA GLU A 93 -9.20 13.24 26.98
C GLU A 93 -8.01 12.37 26.56
N PHE A 94 -7.63 12.39 25.27
CA PHE A 94 -6.62 11.48 24.72
C PHE A 94 -5.23 12.10 24.49
N CYS A 95 -5.13 13.41 24.25
CA CYS A 95 -3.86 14.11 23.98
C CYS A 95 -3.27 14.78 25.23
N TYR A 96 -4.08 15.10 26.23
CA TYR A 96 -3.64 15.73 27.48
C TYR A 96 -4.33 15.08 28.68
N PRO A 97 -3.98 13.83 29.02
CA PRO A 97 -4.56 13.18 30.18
C PRO A 97 -4.20 13.99 31.43
N GLN A 98 -5.16 14.74 31.97
CA GLN A 98 -5.02 15.45 33.24
C GLN A 98 -4.85 14.51 34.44
N ASN A 99 -4.95 13.19 34.22
CA ASN A 99 -4.82 12.16 35.24
C ASN A 99 -3.68 11.18 34.93
N PRO A 100 -2.73 10.94 35.87
CA PRO A 100 -1.67 9.95 35.71
C PRO A 100 -2.19 8.50 35.60
N LEU A 101 -3.44 8.24 35.99
CA LEU A 101 -4.07 6.92 35.91
C LEU A 101 -4.33 6.43 34.47
N PHE A 102 -4.40 7.34 33.48
CA PHE A 102 -4.66 6.95 32.10
C PHE A 102 -3.42 6.34 31.42
N VAL A 103 -2.22 6.73 31.85
CA VAL A 103 -0.94 6.18 31.37
C VAL A 103 -0.81 4.69 31.71
N LEU A 104 -1.43 4.25 32.81
CA LEU A 104 -1.40 2.85 33.25
C LEU A 104 -2.31 1.92 32.43
N SER A 105 -3.32 2.44 31.74
CA SER A 105 -4.22 1.61 30.91
C SER A 105 -3.61 1.21 29.56
N SER A 106 -2.54 1.91 29.13
CA SER A 106 -1.75 1.58 27.94
C SER A 106 -0.64 0.57 28.17
N VAL A 107 -0.29 0.28 29.43
CA VAL A 107 0.72 -0.74 29.76
C VAL A 107 -0.03 -1.98 30.24
N GLY A 108 -0.22 -2.95 29.34
CA GLY A 108 -0.91 -4.19 29.64
C GLY A 108 -0.20 -4.96 30.76
N PHE A 109 -0.79 -4.98 31.94
CA PHE A 109 -0.41 -5.93 32.98
C PHE A 109 -1.16 -7.24 32.77
N ARG A 110 -0.41 -8.30 32.48
CA ARG A 110 -0.84 -9.69 32.69
C ARG A 110 -0.87 -9.93 34.18
N GLN A 111 -1.98 -10.48 34.66
CA GLN A 111 -2.13 -10.95 36.03
C GLN A 111 -1.25 -12.21 36.20
N LEU A 112 -0.37 -12.20 37.19
CA LEU A 112 0.32 -13.40 37.69
C LEU A 112 -0.31 -13.72 39.05
N ASP A 113 -0.81 -14.95 39.17
CA ASP A 113 -1.17 -15.59 40.44
C ASP A 113 0.08 -15.82 41.31
#